data_AF-A0AAD4L3A4-F1
#
_entry.id   AF-A0AAD4L3A4-F1
#
_cell.length_a   1.000
_cell.length_b   1.000
_cell.length_c   1.000
_cell.angle_alpha   90.00
_cell.angle_beta   90.00
_cell.angle_gamma   90.00
#
_symmetry.space_group_name_H-M   'P 1'
#
loop_
_entity.id
_entity.type
_entity.pdbx_description
1 polymer ?
#
loop_
_entity_poly.entity_id
_entity_poly.type
_entity_poly.pdbx_seq_one_letter_code
_entity_poly.pdbx_strand_id
1 'polypeptide(L)'
;MSPRGRNGGDICAIYVHAGAGFHSYQNERLHLDACNDAAKVAMTLLKNGGSALDAVEAALRLMEDREITNAGYGSNLTAEGTVECDATIVDHHGRSGAVGACSFVKNPISVARLLLNCQNKPLPLQRVPPNFLVGQGATDFAYDHGLSIVPGDYLVSPTAKTRWLRWQHELEESRKQELEGVTQENSVFPHISATVDPAVLMTPPSSLNDDNPHKANTTPLTNIDLVQRETRLNTGDGETKYLDHGRLSSLERKSPLGRSLSDNDQYTDFIEPPRNEGDEDGITDTIGAIAIDCYGNVAAGSSSGGIGMKHRGRIGPAALIGIGTAVIPVDPLDPEQTSVAAVTSGTGEHIGTTLAASTCATRIYYSDREDENGMTENVTEEEAIKSMVDKDFMEHPGVKHSHCEAAIGVMAVKKMKEGLYLFFCHNTDSFALASMTSEDKMPRCVMSRRPRQGTTAQGGRFSRYRR
;
A
#
# COMPACT_ATOMS: atom_id res chain seq x y z
N MET A 1 3.43 -40.68 22.94
CA MET A 1 3.35 -39.22 23.18
C MET A 1 1.89 -38.88 23.39
N SER A 2 1.52 -38.40 24.58
CA SER A 2 0.15 -37.97 24.89
C SER A 2 -0.24 -36.78 23.99
N PRO A 3 -1.46 -36.70 23.44
CA PRO A 3 -1.90 -35.51 22.74
C PRO A 3 -1.99 -34.38 23.77
N ARG A 4 -1.16 -33.35 23.60
CA ARG A 4 -1.25 -32.11 24.39
C ARG A 4 -2.72 -31.64 24.36
N GLY A 5 -3.30 -31.41 25.53
CA GLY A 5 -4.69 -31.01 25.68
C GLY A 5 -5.00 -29.79 24.81
N ARG A 6 -6.09 -29.86 24.06
CA ARG A 6 -6.66 -28.76 23.28
C ARG A 6 -7.23 -27.72 24.24
N ASN A 7 -6.36 -26.86 24.78
CA ASN A 7 -6.78 -25.69 25.54
C ASN A 7 -6.62 -24.46 24.64
N GLY A 8 -7.68 -24.13 23.88
CA GLY A 8 -7.83 -22.86 23.15
C GLY A 8 -7.96 -22.99 21.63
N GLY A 9 -9.19 -22.84 21.10
CA GLY A 9 -9.49 -22.58 19.69
C GLY A 9 -10.01 -23.78 18.88
N ASP A 10 -11.23 -24.26 19.14
CA ASP A 10 -11.83 -25.40 18.39
C ASP A 10 -12.09 -25.12 16.89
N ILE A 11 -11.99 -23.85 16.46
CA ILE A 11 -12.28 -23.43 15.09
C ILE A 11 -11.03 -22.80 14.48
N CYS A 12 -10.45 -23.45 13.47
CA CYS A 12 -9.51 -22.83 12.56
C CYS A 12 -10.27 -22.15 11.42
N ALA A 13 -9.70 -21.09 10.84
CA ALA A 13 -10.33 -20.30 9.79
C ALA A 13 -9.32 -19.78 8.77
N ILE A 14 -9.81 -19.54 7.55
CA ILE A 14 -9.08 -18.89 6.46
C ILE A 14 -9.98 -17.86 5.80
N TYR A 15 -9.40 -16.71 5.51
CA TYR A 15 -10.02 -15.59 4.82
C TYR A 15 -9.07 -15.15 3.69
N VAL A 16 -9.59 -14.99 2.48
CA VAL A 16 -8.79 -14.67 1.29
C VAL A 16 -9.47 -13.58 0.47
N HIS A 17 -8.67 -12.79 -0.25
CA HIS A 17 -9.16 -11.92 -1.31
C HIS A 17 -8.33 -12.03 -2.58
N ALA A 18 -8.99 -11.83 -3.72
CA ALA A 18 -8.37 -11.78 -5.05
C ALA A 18 -8.19 -10.36 -5.59
N GLY A 19 -8.41 -9.33 -4.76
CA GLY A 19 -8.15 -7.94 -5.10
C GLY A 19 -9.37 -7.04 -5.01
N ALA A 20 -9.10 -5.76 -4.78
CA ALA A 20 -10.08 -4.69 -4.78
C ALA A 20 -9.78 -3.74 -5.95
N GLY A 21 -10.75 -3.58 -6.84
CA GLY A 21 -10.61 -2.88 -8.11
C GLY A 21 -11.89 -3.01 -8.93
N PHE A 22 -11.77 -3.08 -10.25
CA PHE A 22 -12.89 -3.40 -11.13
C PHE A 22 -12.78 -4.83 -11.65
N HIS A 23 -13.72 -5.68 -11.27
CA HIS A 23 -13.86 -7.04 -11.78
C HIS A 23 -15.04 -7.06 -12.76
N SER A 24 -14.75 -7.34 -14.03
CA SER A 24 -15.76 -7.54 -15.07
C SER A 24 -16.73 -8.65 -14.66
N TYR A 25 -17.98 -8.53 -15.08
CA TYR A 25 -18.98 -9.56 -14.79
C TYR A 25 -18.65 -10.91 -15.45
N GLN A 26 -17.86 -10.90 -16.52
CA GLN A 26 -17.41 -12.10 -17.22
C GLN A 26 -16.36 -12.86 -16.41
N ASN A 27 -15.40 -12.14 -15.81
CA ASN A 27 -14.32 -12.75 -15.02
C ASN A 27 -14.67 -12.93 -13.54
N GLU A 28 -15.78 -12.38 -13.05
CA GLU A 28 -16.22 -12.49 -11.65
C GLU A 28 -16.13 -13.93 -11.13
N ARG A 29 -16.62 -14.89 -11.92
CA ARG A 29 -16.57 -16.30 -11.54
C ARG A 29 -15.14 -16.84 -11.41
N LEU A 30 -14.21 -16.42 -12.27
CA LEU A 30 -12.82 -16.87 -12.24
C LEU A 30 -12.11 -16.36 -10.97
N HIS A 31 -12.37 -15.12 -10.57
CA HIS A 31 -11.84 -14.55 -9.33
C HIS A 31 -12.42 -15.23 -8.08
N LEU A 32 -13.73 -15.49 -8.07
CA LEU A 32 -14.36 -16.23 -6.97
C LEU A 32 -13.90 -17.69 -6.89
N ASP A 33 -13.67 -18.34 -8.04
CA ASP A 33 -13.13 -19.69 -8.08
C ASP A 33 -11.68 -19.74 -7.56
N ALA A 34 -10.85 -18.73 -7.86
CA ALA A 34 -9.52 -18.59 -7.28
C ALA A 34 -9.56 -18.47 -5.75
N CYS A 35 -10.42 -17.60 -5.21
CA CYS A 35 -10.63 -17.46 -3.76
C CYS A 35 -11.16 -18.77 -3.13
N ASN A 36 -12.13 -19.42 -3.78
CA ASN A 36 -12.71 -20.68 -3.33
C ASN A 36 -11.64 -21.78 -3.19
N ASP A 37 -10.81 -21.95 -4.23
CA ASP A 37 -9.80 -23.01 -4.26
C ASP A 37 -8.68 -22.73 -3.24
N ALA A 38 -8.27 -21.47 -3.10
CA ALA A 38 -7.29 -21.05 -2.10
C ALA A 38 -7.76 -21.35 -0.67
N ALA A 39 -9.02 -21.00 -0.36
CA ALA A 39 -9.63 -21.29 0.93
C ALA A 39 -9.73 -22.80 1.20
N LYS A 40 -10.07 -23.62 0.19
CA LYS A 40 -10.14 -25.09 0.33
C LYS A 40 -8.79 -25.73 0.64
N VAL A 41 -7.74 -25.34 -0.09
CA VAL A 41 -6.39 -25.88 0.12
C VAL A 41 -5.87 -25.51 1.50
N ALA A 42 -5.97 -24.23 1.88
CA ALA A 42 -5.58 -23.76 3.20
C ALA A 42 -6.36 -24.45 4.33
N MET A 43 -7.68 -24.57 4.21
CA MET A 43 -8.51 -25.25 5.21
C MET A 43 -8.14 -26.73 5.36
N THR A 44 -7.72 -27.40 4.29
CA THR A 44 -7.25 -28.78 4.35
C THR A 44 -5.99 -28.89 5.22
N LEU A 45 -5.04 -27.95 5.10
CA LEU A 45 -3.85 -27.90 5.95
C LEU A 45 -4.22 -27.62 7.41
N LEU A 46 -5.10 -26.63 7.66
CA LEU A 46 -5.53 -26.27 9.01
C LEU A 46 -6.24 -27.44 9.72
N LYS A 47 -7.15 -28.15 9.03
CA LYS A 47 -7.85 -29.34 9.57
C LYS A 47 -6.90 -30.48 9.91
N ASN A 48 -5.76 -30.56 9.24
CA ASN A 48 -4.71 -31.54 9.51
C ASN A 48 -3.69 -31.08 10.57
N GLY A 49 -3.93 -29.95 11.24
CA GLY A 49 -3.05 -29.41 12.28
C GLY A 49 -1.87 -28.60 11.76
N GLY A 50 -1.91 -28.14 10.50
CA GLY A 50 -0.95 -27.19 9.96
C GLY A 50 -1.04 -25.82 10.64
N SER A 51 0.07 -25.07 10.61
CA SER A 51 0.11 -23.74 11.22
C SER A 51 -0.63 -22.70 10.38
N ALA A 52 -0.99 -21.57 10.99
CA ALA A 52 -1.64 -20.47 10.29
C ALA A 52 -0.75 -19.95 9.13
N LEU A 53 0.56 -19.95 9.32
CA LEU A 53 1.51 -19.54 8.29
C LEU A 53 1.54 -20.49 7.09
N ASP A 54 1.45 -21.81 7.31
CA ASP A 54 1.43 -22.78 6.21
C ASP A 54 0.14 -22.66 5.40
N ALA A 55 -0.98 -22.35 6.08
CA ALA A 55 -2.25 -22.10 5.43
C ALA A 55 -2.25 -20.82 4.58
N VAL A 56 -1.69 -19.71 5.11
CA VAL A 56 -1.52 -18.44 4.38
C VAL A 56 -0.62 -18.63 3.16
N GLU A 57 0.55 -19.28 3.34
CA GLU A 57 1.47 -19.55 2.24
C GLU A 57 0.78 -20.39 1.15
N ALA A 58 0.12 -21.49 1.52
CA ALA A 58 -0.52 -22.37 0.54
C ALA A 58 -1.66 -21.68 -0.22
N ALA A 59 -2.47 -20.86 0.44
CA ALA A 59 -3.52 -20.06 -0.21
C ALA A 59 -2.91 -19.09 -1.23
N LEU A 60 -1.91 -18.31 -0.82
CA LEU A 60 -1.30 -17.29 -1.66
C LEU A 60 -0.51 -17.91 -2.82
N ARG A 61 0.24 -19.00 -2.59
CA ARG A 61 0.92 -19.73 -3.68
C ARG A 61 -0.04 -20.21 -4.75
N LEU A 62 -1.20 -20.74 -4.34
CA LEU A 62 -2.20 -21.19 -5.31
C LEU A 62 -2.75 -20.03 -6.13
N MET A 63 -2.97 -18.86 -5.51
CA MET A 63 -3.43 -17.67 -6.20
C MET A 63 -2.33 -17.07 -7.11
N GLU A 64 -1.08 -16.99 -6.67
CA GLU A 64 0.07 -16.57 -7.50
C GLU A 64 0.26 -17.43 -8.76
N ASP A 65 -0.18 -18.68 -8.74
CA ASP A 65 -0.16 -19.58 -9.89
C ASP A 65 -1.33 -19.32 -10.87
N ARG A 66 -2.34 -18.52 -10.49
CA ARG A 66 -3.49 -18.20 -11.34
C ARG A 66 -3.23 -16.95 -12.18
N GLU A 67 -3.37 -17.10 -13.49
CA GLU A 67 -3.25 -16.02 -14.47
C GLU A 67 -4.23 -14.85 -14.25
N ILE A 68 -5.39 -15.11 -13.64
CA ILE A 68 -6.41 -14.08 -13.40
C ILE A 68 -6.01 -13.08 -12.31
N THR A 69 -5.07 -13.45 -11.43
CA THR A 69 -4.66 -12.58 -10.31
C THR A 69 -3.39 -11.81 -10.65
N ASN A 70 -3.30 -10.57 -10.18
CA ASN A 70 -2.09 -9.76 -10.34
C ASN A 70 -1.03 -10.10 -9.29
N ALA A 71 -0.57 -11.34 -9.27
CA ALA A 71 0.51 -11.83 -8.42
C ALA A 71 1.18 -13.06 -9.08
N GLY A 72 2.48 -13.25 -8.85
CA GLY A 72 3.23 -14.36 -9.44
C GLY A 72 3.12 -14.41 -10.97
N TYR A 73 2.55 -15.49 -11.51
CA TYR A 73 2.43 -15.73 -12.95
C TYR A 73 1.47 -14.78 -13.67
N GLY A 74 0.41 -14.30 -12.98
CA GLY A 74 -0.56 -13.36 -13.55
C GLY A 74 -0.18 -11.89 -13.38
N SER A 75 1.03 -11.60 -12.86
CA SER A 75 1.47 -10.23 -12.56
C SER A 75 1.50 -9.31 -13.79
N ASN A 76 1.14 -8.06 -13.54
CA ASN A 76 1.37 -6.95 -14.45
C ASN A 76 2.86 -6.80 -14.78
N LEU A 77 3.16 -6.39 -16.01
CA LEU A 77 4.52 -6.24 -16.50
C LEU A 77 5.06 -4.82 -16.26
N THR A 78 6.38 -4.73 -16.02
CA THR A 78 7.11 -3.46 -15.97
C THR A 78 7.10 -2.76 -17.34
N ALA A 79 7.58 -1.51 -17.39
CA ALA A 79 7.76 -0.79 -18.65
C ALA A 79 8.60 -1.56 -19.68
N GLU A 80 9.54 -2.40 -19.22
CA GLU A 80 10.40 -3.24 -20.05
C GLU A 80 9.79 -4.62 -20.39
N GLY A 81 8.56 -4.89 -19.95
CA GLY A 81 7.88 -6.16 -20.22
C GLY A 81 8.31 -7.32 -19.31
N THR A 82 8.91 -7.03 -18.16
CA THR A 82 9.37 -8.05 -17.19
C THR A 82 8.43 -8.16 -15.99
N VAL A 83 8.54 -9.25 -15.22
CA VAL A 83 7.76 -9.46 -13.98
C VAL A 83 8.63 -9.12 -12.77
N GLU A 84 8.09 -8.28 -11.89
CA GLU A 84 8.65 -7.97 -10.58
C GLU A 84 7.53 -8.01 -9.54
N CYS A 85 7.70 -8.81 -8.50
CA CYS A 85 6.66 -9.03 -7.50
C CYS A 85 7.07 -8.54 -6.11
N ASP A 86 6.05 -8.19 -5.34
CA ASP A 86 6.11 -7.73 -3.97
C ASP A 86 5.28 -8.69 -3.09
N ALA A 87 5.82 -9.16 -1.97
CA ALA A 87 5.09 -10.04 -1.07
C ALA A 87 5.57 -9.93 0.38
N THR A 88 4.65 -10.13 1.33
CA THR A 88 4.92 -10.12 2.77
C THR A 88 4.12 -11.21 3.47
N ILE A 89 4.70 -11.79 4.51
CA ILE A 89 3.99 -12.67 5.44
C ILE A 89 4.36 -12.32 6.88
N VAL A 90 3.38 -12.34 7.77
CA VAL A 90 3.50 -11.94 9.18
C VAL A 90 2.91 -13.04 10.07
N ASP A 91 3.62 -13.39 11.16
CA ASP A 91 3.18 -14.39 12.13
C ASP A 91 2.44 -13.78 13.34
N HIS A 92 1.99 -14.68 14.23
CA HIS A 92 1.24 -14.36 15.45
C HIS A 92 2.07 -13.60 16.50
N HIS A 93 3.38 -13.48 16.33
CA HIS A 93 4.25 -12.66 17.17
C HIS A 93 4.55 -11.29 16.52
N GLY A 94 3.98 -11.00 15.35
CA GLY A 94 4.27 -9.79 14.57
C GLY A 94 5.61 -9.85 13.83
N ARG A 95 6.29 -11.00 13.80
CA ARG A 95 7.51 -11.18 12.99
C ARG A 95 7.12 -11.36 11.54
N SER A 96 7.95 -10.83 10.65
CA SER A 96 7.58 -10.70 9.24
C SER A 96 8.72 -11.09 8.33
N GLY A 97 8.39 -11.61 7.15
CA GLY A 97 9.33 -11.73 6.05
C GLY A 97 8.74 -11.09 4.81
N ALA A 98 9.54 -10.37 4.05
CA ALA A 98 9.08 -9.62 2.89
C ALA A 98 10.08 -9.66 1.73
N VAL A 99 9.57 -9.55 0.51
CA VAL A 99 10.35 -9.33 -0.70
C VAL A 99 9.74 -8.24 -1.56
N GLY A 100 10.58 -7.45 -2.24
CA GLY A 100 10.13 -6.36 -3.10
C GLY A 100 10.89 -6.32 -4.42
N ALA A 101 10.21 -5.97 -5.51
CA ALA A 101 10.75 -6.03 -6.87
C ALA A 101 11.46 -7.37 -7.16
N CYS A 102 10.96 -8.47 -6.60
CA CYS A 102 11.56 -9.80 -6.73
C CYS A 102 11.22 -10.38 -8.10
N SER A 103 12.23 -10.89 -8.80
CA SER A 103 12.08 -11.44 -10.16
C SER A 103 12.57 -12.89 -10.20
N PHE A 104 12.19 -13.63 -11.25
CA PHE A 104 12.61 -15.01 -11.51
C PHE A 104 12.14 -16.07 -10.49
N VAL A 105 11.33 -15.70 -9.51
CA VAL A 105 10.74 -16.65 -8.56
C VAL A 105 9.25 -16.83 -8.87
N LYS A 106 8.82 -18.09 -9.00
CA LYS A 106 7.42 -18.42 -9.29
C LYS A 106 6.44 -17.95 -8.21
N ASN A 107 6.80 -18.16 -6.95
CA ASN A 107 5.95 -17.84 -5.80
C ASN A 107 6.65 -16.87 -4.82
N PRO A 108 6.53 -15.55 -5.01
CA PRO A 108 7.11 -14.53 -4.14
C PRO A 108 6.79 -14.72 -2.65
N ILE A 109 5.56 -15.14 -2.30
CA ILE A 109 5.17 -15.38 -0.91
C ILE A 109 6.03 -16.45 -0.21
N SER A 110 6.55 -17.44 -0.96
CA SER A 110 7.44 -18.46 -0.39
C SER A 110 8.82 -17.91 -0.07
N VAL A 111 9.29 -16.88 -0.78
CA VAL A 111 10.55 -16.19 -0.42
C VAL A 111 10.35 -15.38 0.86
N ALA A 112 9.22 -14.67 0.97
CA ALA A 112 8.82 -13.98 2.19
C ALA A 112 8.71 -14.95 3.38
N ARG A 113 8.08 -16.11 3.20
CA ARG A 113 8.02 -17.19 4.20
C ARG A 113 9.40 -17.70 4.59
N LEU A 114 10.28 -17.91 3.62
CA LEU A 114 11.64 -18.36 3.87
C LEU A 114 12.42 -17.36 4.73
N LEU A 115 12.33 -16.06 4.43
CA LEU A 115 12.95 -14.99 5.23
C LEU A 115 12.45 -15.00 6.68
N LEU A 116 11.13 -15.13 6.87
CA LEU A 116 10.55 -15.26 8.21
C LEU A 116 11.08 -16.50 8.95
N ASN A 117 11.20 -17.63 8.27
CA ASN A 117 11.73 -18.85 8.87
C ASN A 117 13.22 -18.72 9.26
N CYS A 118 14.01 -18.00 8.44
CA CYS A 118 15.42 -17.74 8.73
C CYS A 118 15.59 -16.83 9.96
N GLN A 119 14.62 -15.98 10.29
CA GLN A 119 14.68 -15.16 11.51
C GLN A 119 14.63 -15.97 12.81
N ASN A 120 14.04 -17.17 12.77
CA ASN A 120 14.03 -18.08 13.91
C ASN A 120 15.37 -18.77 14.16
N LYS A 121 16.36 -18.57 13.28
CA LYS A 121 17.67 -19.21 13.36
C LYS A 121 18.72 -18.14 13.66
N PRO A 122 19.43 -18.22 14.81
CA PRO A 122 20.49 -17.26 15.10
C PRO A 122 21.62 -17.41 14.08
N LEU A 123 22.12 -16.29 13.56
CA LEU A 123 23.30 -16.29 12.71
C LEU A 123 24.58 -16.25 13.57
N PRO A 124 25.69 -16.82 13.08
CA PRO A 124 26.99 -16.66 13.72
C PRO A 124 27.33 -15.18 13.92
N LEU A 125 28.10 -14.89 14.97
CA LEU A 125 28.54 -13.54 15.35
C LEU A 125 27.39 -12.60 15.73
N GLN A 126 26.29 -13.14 16.29
CA GLN A 126 25.13 -12.36 16.75
C GLN A 126 24.52 -11.47 15.67
N ARG A 127 24.66 -11.86 14.39
CA ARG A 127 24.07 -11.09 13.29
C ARG A 127 22.56 -11.24 13.30
N VAL A 128 21.88 -10.15 12.98
CA VAL A 128 20.43 -10.14 12.80
C VAL A 128 20.12 -10.62 11.38
N PRO A 129 19.33 -11.69 11.21
CA PRO A 129 18.90 -12.15 9.90
C PRO A 129 17.99 -11.11 9.23
N PRO A 130 18.04 -10.97 7.89
CA PRO A 130 17.20 -10.02 7.18
C PRO A 130 15.73 -10.42 7.27
N ASN A 131 14.85 -9.42 7.37
CA ASN A 131 13.40 -9.60 7.27
C ASN A 131 12.82 -9.07 5.95
N PHE A 132 13.59 -8.30 5.18
CA PHE A 132 13.16 -7.74 3.91
C PHE A 132 14.34 -7.74 2.92
N LEU A 133 14.15 -8.34 1.74
CA LEU A 133 15.13 -8.30 0.63
C LEU A 133 14.46 -7.83 -0.65
N VAL A 134 15.24 -7.24 -1.56
CA VAL A 134 14.69 -6.69 -2.80
C VAL A 134 15.51 -7.06 -4.03
N GLY A 135 14.88 -7.01 -5.21
CA GLY A 135 15.53 -7.18 -6.49
C GLY A 135 16.30 -8.51 -6.61
N GLN A 136 17.45 -8.46 -7.25
CA GLN A 136 18.30 -9.64 -7.47
C GLN A 136 18.76 -10.29 -6.16
N GLY A 137 19.01 -9.51 -5.10
CA GLY A 137 19.41 -10.07 -3.81
C GLY A 137 18.34 -10.97 -3.16
N ALA A 138 17.05 -10.68 -3.41
CA ALA A 138 15.96 -11.56 -2.98
C ALA A 138 15.94 -12.87 -3.79
N THR A 139 16.17 -12.79 -5.11
CA THR A 139 16.26 -13.94 -6.01
C THR A 139 17.45 -14.84 -5.66
N ASP A 140 18.63 -14.26 -5.43
CA ASP A 140 19.85 -14.97 -5.05
C ASP A 140 19.64 -15.68 -3.71
N PHE A 141 19.04 -14.98 -2.73
CA PHE A 141 18.70 -15.59 -1.45
C PHE A 141 17.72 -16.76 -1.60
N ALA A 142 16.72 -16.64 -2.47
CA ALA A 142 15.78 -17.72 -2.77
C ALA A 142 16.52 -18.95 -3.36
N TYR A 143 17.41 -18.72 -4.32
CA TYR A 143 18.22 -19.76 -4.93
C TYR A 143 19.12 -20.48 -3.92
N ASP A 144 19.83 -19.74 -3.08
CA ASP A 144 20.75 -20.26 -2.06
C ASP A 144 20.05 -21.16 -1.03
N HIS A 145 18.75 -20.97 -0.84
CA HIS A 145 17.92 -21.75 0.09
C HIS A 145 17.07 -22.82 -0.62
N GLY A 146 17.33 -23.09 -1.90
CA GLY A 146 16.74 -24.20 -2.66
C GLY A 146 15.35 -23.92 -3.24
N LEU A 147 14.94 -22.64 -3.37
CA LEU A 147 13.75 -22.30 -4.15
C LEU A 147 14.07 -22.31 -5.65
N SER A 148 13.15 -22.82 -6.45
CA SER A 148 13.31 -22.90 -7.90
C SER A 148 13.26 -21.52 -8.55
N ILE A 149 14.34 -21.17 -9.26
CA ILE A 149 14.41 -19.99 -10.11
C ILE A 149 14.01 -20.39 -11.53
N VAL A 150 13.16 -19.57 -12.15
CA VAL A 150 12.64 -19.79 -13.50
C VAL A 150 13.08 -18.66 -14.44
N PRO A 151 13.22 -18.91 -15.75
CA PRO A 151 13.46 -17.86 -16.72
C PRO A 151 12.36 -16.79 -16.67
N GLY A 152 12.70 -15.52 -16.90
CA GLY A 152 11.74 -14.41 -16.81
C GLY A 152 10.50 -14.60 -17.68
N ASP A 153 10.68 -15.08 -18.91
CA ASP A 153 9.59 -15.34 -19.85
C ASP A 153 8.58 -16.39 -19.36
N TYR A 154 9.00 -17.29 -18.46
CA TYR A 154 8.11 -18.30 -17.87
C TYR A 154 7.07 -17.67 -16.93
N LEU A 155 7.36 -16.49 -16.37
CA LEU A 155 6.45 -15.77 -15.48
C LEU A 155 5.49 -14.85 -16.23
N VAL A 156 5.69 -14.65 -17.54
CA VAL A 156 4.86 -13.74 -18.34
C VAL A 156 3.66 -14.50 -18.88
N SER A 157 2.49 -14.31 -18.27
CA SER A 157 1.25 -14.89 -18.78
C SER A 157 0.81 -14.27 -20.12
N PRO A 158 0.11 -15.02 -20.98
CA PRO A 158 -0.44 -14.51 -22.23
C PRO A 158 -1.35 -13.29 -22.04
N THR A 159 -2.19 -13.30 -21.01
CA THR A 159 -3.10 -12.19 -20.70
C THR A 159 -2.33 -10.94 -20.28
N ALA A 160 -1.33 -11.07 -19.39
CA ALA A 160 -0.49 -9.95 -18.99
C ALA A 160 0.31 -9.37 -20.17
N LYS A 161 0.83 -10.22 -21.05
CA LYS A 161 1.55 -9.80 -22.26
C LYS A 161 0.67 -9.02 -23.22
N THR A 162 -0.56 -9.48 -23.44
CA THR A 162 -1.52 -8.81 -24.32
C THR A 162 -1.88 -7.43 -23.78
N ARG A 163 -2.14 -7.33 -22.47
CA ARG A 163 -2.38 -6.06 -21.77
C ARG A 163 -1.20 -5.09 -21.89
N TRP A 164 0.02 -5.59 -21.68
CA TRP A 164 1.23 -4.79 -21.81
C TRP A 164 1.44 -4.24 -23.23
N LEU A 165 1.23 -5.07 -24.27
CA LEU A 165 1.32 -4.62 -25.66
C LEU A 165 0.32 -3.51 -25.98
N ARG A 166 -0.90 -3.60 -25.44
CA ARG A 166 -1.90 -2.54 -25.57
C ARG A 166 -1.46 -1.25 -24.88
N TRP A 167 -1.01 -1.31 -23.63
CA TRP A 167 -0.54 -0.12 -22.91
C TRP A 167 0.68 0.53 -23.56
N GLN A 168 1.59 -0.26 -24.15
CA GLN A 168 2.70 0.28 -24.95
C GLN A 168 2.21 1.09 -26.15
N HIS A 169 1.18 0.60 -26.84
CA HIS A 169 0.56 1.30 -27.97
C HIS A 169 -0.10 2.61 -27.52
N GLU A 170 -0.93 2.54 -26.46
CA GLU A 170 -1.62 3.70 -25.90
C GLU A 170 -0.64 4.79 -25.44
N LEU A 171 0.45 4.42 -24.75
CA LEU A 171 1.48 5.37 -24.33
C LEU A 171 2.22 6.02 -25.50
N GLU A 172 2.47 5.27 -26.58
CA GLU A 172 3.11 5.81 -27.78
C GLU A 172 2.17 6.77 -28.53
N GLU A 173 0.87 6.47 -28.57
CA GLU A 173 -0.15 7.38 -29.11
C GLU A 173 -0.25 8.66 -28.30
N SER A 174 -0.33 8.58 -26.97
CA SER A 174 -0.34 9.75 -26.09
C SER A 174 0.92 10.60 -26.25
N ARG A 175 2.11 9.98 -26.34
CA ARG A 175 3.37 10.70 -26.57
C ARG A 175 3.36 11.47 -27.90
N LYS A 176 2.79 10.89 -28.96
CA LYS A 176 2.66 11.59 -30.26
C LYS A 176 1.72 12.78 -30.15
N GLN A 177 0.59 12.63 -29.47
CA GLN A 177 -0.37 13.72 -29.25
C GLN A 177 0.25 14.88 -28.44
N GLU A 178 1.05 14.57 -27.41
CA GLU A 178 1.79 15.58 -26.64
C GLU A 178 2.79 16.34 -27.53
N LEU A 179 3.56 15.63 -28.36
CA LEU A 179 4.52 16.24 -29.29
C LEU A 179 3.82 17.12 -30.34
N GLU A 180 2.68 16.67 -30.88
CA GLU A 180 1.87 17.43 -31.82
C GLU A 180 1.23 18.68 -31.15
N GLY A 181 0.76 18.56 -29.91
CA GLY A 181 0.25 19.68 -29.11
C GLY A 181 1.31 20.76 -28.83
N VAL A 182 2.54 20.35 -28.49
CA VAL A 182 3.67 21.27 -28.28
C VAL A 182 4.08 21.98 -29.59
N THR A 183 3.97 21.31 -30.75
CA THR A 183 4.22 21.98 -32.04
C THR A 183 3.15 23.00 -32.42
N GLN A 184 1.91 22.85 -31.96
CA GLN A 184 0.83 23.83 -32.19
C GLN A 184 0.94 25.03 -31.25
N GLU A 185 1.25 24.87 -29.97
CA GLU A 185 1.44 25.99 -29.04
C GLU A 185 2.66 26.86 -29.37
N ASN A 186 3.75 26.27 -29.87
CA ASN A 186 4.93 27.02 -30.31
C ASN A 186 4.72 27.80 -31.62
N SER A 187 3.60 27.60 -32.34
CA SER A 187 3.26 28.37 -33.54
C SER A 187 2.61 29.74 -33.24
N VAL A 188 2.29 30.03 -31.97
CA VAL A 188 1.59 31.27 -31.54
C VAL A 188 2.53 32.32 -30.94
N PHE A 189 3.83 32.04 -30.78
CA PHE A 189 4.79 33.04 -30.31
C PHE A 189 5.67 33.57 -31.46
N PRO A 190 5.69 34.89 -31.75
CA PRO A 190 6.64 35.42 -32.73
C PRO A 190 8.06 35.26 -32.17
N HIS A 191 8.94 34.67 -32.98
CA HIS A 191 10.37 34.57 -32.71
C HIS A 191 10.95 35.94 -32.33
N ILE A 192 11.29 36.12 -31.05
CA ILE A 192 12.29 37.11 -30.65
C ILE A 192 13.63 36.39 -30.68
N SER A 193 14.42 36.68 -31.71
CA SER A 193 15.80 36.19 -31.82
C SER A 193 16.65 36.92 -30.76
N ALA A 194 16.91 36.26 -29.64
CA ALA A 194 17.88 36.73 -28.66
C ALA A 194 19.27 36.24 -29.08
N THR A 195 20.05 37.09 -29.72
CA THR A 195 21.51 36.90 -29.81
C THR A 195 22.10 37.08 -28.41
N VAL A 196 22.44 35.98 -27.76
CA VAL A 196 23.20 36.01 -26.50
C VAL A 196 24.67 35.81 -26.83
N ASP A 197 25.49 36.79 -26.45
CA ASP A 197 26.95 36.76 -26.60
C ASP A 197 27.55 35.73 -25.60
N PRO A 198 28.32 34.71 -26.07
CA PRO A 198 28.75 33.59 -25.22
C PRO A 198 29.72 33.93 -24.07
N ALA A 199 30.13 35.19 -23.90
CA ALA A 199 31.09 35.60 -22.88
C ALA A 199 30.50 35.84 -21.46
N VAL A 200 29.17 35.83 -21.30
CA VAL A 200 28.52 36.23 -20.02
C VAL A 200 28.26 35.06 -19.05
N LEU A 201 28.53 33.81 -19.45
CA LEU A 201 28.19 32.63 -18.62
C LEU A 201 29.30 32.15 -17.65
N MET A 202 30.46 32.81 -17.59
CA MET A 202 31.63 32.31 -16.85
C MET A 202 32.24 33.31 -15.84
N THR A 203 31.43 34.13 -15.19
CA THR A 203 31.90 34.96 -14.06
C THR A 203 31.30 34.48 -12.73
N PRO A 204 32.11 34.08 -11.73
CA PRO A 204 31.62 33.81 -10.40
C PRO A 204 31.27 35.13 -9.69
N PRO A 205 30.33 35.14 -8.73
CA PRO A 205 29.91 36.37 -8.07
C PRO A 205 31.06 36.93 -7.22
N SER A 206 31.37 38.20 -7.45
CA SER A 206 32.39 38.96 -6.73
C SER A 206 31.95 39.26 -5.30
N SER A 207 32.70 38.71 -4.34
CA SER A 207 32.72 39.14 -2.94
C SER A 207 33.31 40.54 -2.82
N LEU A 208 32.51 41.51 -2.38
CA LEU A 208 32.94 42.87 -2.03
C LEU A 208 33.15 42.97 -0.52
N ASN A 209 34.41 43.09 -0.11
CA ASN A 209 34.95 44.12 0.79
C ASN A 209 36.20 43.59 1.50
N ASP A 210 37.38 44.05 1.09
CA ASP A 210 38.20 44.85 2.02
C ASP A 210 39.29 45.63 1.27
N ASP A 211 39.27 46.95 1.43
CA ASP A 211 40.29 47.90 1.00
C ASP A 211 41.33 48.06 2.12
N ASN A 212 42.58 47.61 1.93
CA ASN A 212 43.78 48.46 1.96
C ASN A 212 45.12 47.68 1.99
N PRO A 213 46.21 48.28 1.46
CA PRO A 213 47.53 47.66 1.37
C PRO A 213 48.46 48.06 2.52
N HIS A 214 49.33 47.13 2.96
CA HIS A 214 50.78 47.33 3.17
C HIS A 214 51.40 46.34 4.17
N LYS A 215 52.58 45.83 3.77
CA LYS A 215 53.75 45.41 4.58
C LYS A 215 53.76 44.04 5.30
N ALA A 216 54.61 43.18 4.73
CA ALA A 216 55.84 42.61 5.32
C ALA A 216 55.77 41.67 6.54
N ASN A 217 56.34 40.47 6.28
CA ASN A 217 57.24 39.66 7.10
C ASN A 217 56.70 38.72 8.20
N THR A 218 57.41 37.58 8.24
CA THR A 218 57.66 36.63 9.35
C THR A 218 56.66 35.51 9.65
N THR A 219 57.08 34.29 9.28
CA THR A 219 56.80 32.96 9.86
C THR A 219 57.39 32.81 11.29
N PRO A 220 57.24 31.68 12.03
CA PRO A 220 56.13 30.71 12.16
C PRO A 220 55.85 30.35 13.66
N LEU A 221 54.90 29.41 13.91
CA LEU A 221 54.90 28.33 14.94
C LEU A 221 53.66 28.19 15.86
N THR A 222 53.17 26.94 15.89
CA THR A 222 52.72 26.10 17.03
C THR A 222 51.35 26.25 17.71
N ASN A 223 50.62 25.13 17.61
CA ASN A 223 49.95 24.33 18.65
C ASN A 223 48.63 24.76 19.33
N ILE A 224 47.64 23.86 19.16
CA ILE A 224 46.79 23.20 20.18
C ILE A 224 45.74 24.09 20.89
N ASP A 225 44.43 23.81 20.67
CA ASP A 225 43.62 22.98 21.61
C ASP A 225 42.16 22.77 21.17
N LEU A 226 41.64 21.59 21.51
CA LEU A 226 40.22 21.20 21.49
C LEU A 226 39.45 21.92 22.61
N VAL A 227 38.21 22.37 22.35
CA VAL A 227 37.13 22.36 23.37
C VAL A 227 35.75 22.21 22.71
N GLN A 228 35.06 21.11 23.06
CA GLN A 228 33.61 20.91 22.94
C GLN A 228 32.85 21.91 23.83
N ARG A 229 31.64 22.33 23.44
CA ARG A 229 30.62 22.69 24.45
C ARG A 229 29.18 22.50 23.98
N GLU A 230 28.49 21.67 24.75
CA GLU A 230 27.08 21.35 24.72
C GLU A 230 26.18 22.48 25.25
N THR A 231 24.92 22.44 24.79
CA THR A 231 23.62 22.79 25.41
C THR A 231 23.51 23.82 26.53
N ARG A 232 22.46 24.66 26.43
CA ARG A 232 21.49 24.89 27.53
C ARG A 232 20.16 25.47 27.03
N LEU A 233 19.07 24.82 27.45
CA LEU A 233 17.69 25.31 27.52
C LEU A 233 17.57 26.39 28.60
N ASN A 234 16.64 27.35 28.42
CA ASN A 234 16.08 28.13 29.51
C ASN A 234 14.60 28.47 29.25
N THR A 235 13.79 28.19 30.26
CA THR A 235 12.35 28.43 30.46
C THR A 235 12.08 29.83 31.03
N GLY A 236 10.86 30.37 30.87
CA GLY A 236 10.31 31.35 31.83
C GLY A 236 9.30 32.36 31.26
N ASP A 237 8.09 32.31 31.81
CA ASP A 237 6.87 33.10 31.56
C ASP A 237 6.96 34.63 31.84
N GLY A 238 5.97 35.42 31.36
CA GLY A 238 5.66 36.73 31.96
C GLY A 238 4.98 37.82 31.10
N GLU A 239 3.65 37.81 31.12
CA GLU A 239 2.61 38.86 30.91
C GLU A 239 2.92 40.40 30.78
N THR A 240 2.26 41.00 29.76
CA THR A 240 1.50 42.29 29.67
C THR A 240 2.07 43.75 29.71
N LYS A 241 1.71 44.49 28.63
CA LYS A 241 0.92 45.78 28.52
C LYS A 241 1.57 47.12 28.08
N TYR A 242 1.00 47.61 26.94
CA TYR A 242 0.59 48.96 26.46
C TYR A 242 1.53 50.16 26.25
N LEU A 243 1.51 50.70 25.00
CA LEU A 243 1.03 52.03 24.55
C LEU A 243 1.52 52.27 23.09
N ASP A 244 0.68 52.21 22.05
CA ASP A 244 -0.27 53.19 21.47
C ASP A 244 0.36 54.42 20.77
N HIS A 245 0.20 54.46 19.44
CA HIS A 245 -0.12 55.67 18.69
C HIS A 245 -1.04 55.32 17.50
N GLY A 246 -2.31 55.74 17.59
CA GLY A 246 -3.28 55.82 16.48
C GLY A 246 -2.86 56.81 15.38
N ARG A 247 -3.66 57.18 14.38
CA ARG A 247 -5.07 56.96 14.00
C ARG A 247 -5.19 57.60 12.61
N LEU A 248 -5.93 57.03 11.65
CA LEU A 248 -6.77 57.78 10.71
C LEU A 248 -7.69 56.84 9.94
N SER A 249 -8.93 57.29 9.79
CA SER A 249 -10.14 56.52 9.55
C SER A 249 -10.74 56.79 8.16
N SER A 250 -11.48 55.77 7.69
CA SER A 250 -12.78 55.82 7.00
C SER A 250 -12.90 56.53 5.64
N LEU A 251 -13.47 55.80 4.66
CA LEU A 251 -14.66 56.21 3.91
C LEU A 251 -15.20 55.05 3.04
N GLU A 252 -16.38 54.56 3.40
CA GLU A 252 -17.25 53.71 2.57
C GLU A 252 -17.93 54.53 1.45
N ARG A 253 -18.28 53.88 0.32
CA ARG A 253 -19.40 54.29 -0.55
C ARG A 253 -20.01 53.08 -1.28
N LYS A 254 -21.34 52.95 -1.19
CA LYS A 254 -22.20 51.90 -1.76
C LYS A 254 -22.71 52.24 -3.18
N SER A 255 -22.77 51.21 -4.05
CA SER A 255 -23.79 50.81 -5.10
C SER A 255 -24.26 51.83 -6.18
N PRO A 256 -24.72 51.46 -7.42
CA PRO A 256 -25.80 50.46 -7.68
C PRO A 256 -25.89 49.72 -9.06
N LEU A 257 -26.75 48.67 -9.08
CA LEU A 257 -27.60 48.05 -10.13
C LEU A 257 -27.19 47.97 -11.64
N GLY A 258 -27.03 46.72 -12.13
CA GLY A 258 -27.94 46.01 -13.07
C GLY A 258 -27.96 46.29 -14.59
N ARG A 259 -27.48 45.33 -15.42
CA ARG A 259 -28.22 44.64 -16.53
C ARG A 259 -27.33 43.69 -17.38
N SER A 260 -27.92 42.52 -17.67
CA SER A 260 -27.69 41.42 -18.64
C SER A 260 -26.81 41.62 -19.90
N LEU A 261 -26.10 40.53 -20.28
CA LEU A 261 -25.94 39.86 -21.62
C LEU A 261 -24.55 39.18 -21.71
N SER A 262 -24.46 37.84 -21.64
CA SER A 262 -24.24 36.89 -22.74
C SER A 262 -22.92 37.05 -23.51
N ASP A 263 -21.98 36.13 -23.34
CA ASP A 263 -21.53 35.18 -24.39
C ASP A 263 -20.16 34.56 -24.04
N ASN A 264 -20.16 33.23 -24.10
CA ASN A 264 -19.07 32.32 -24.49
C ASN A 264 -17.65 32.60 -23.99
N ASP A 265 -17.25 31.84 -22.97
CA ASP A 265 -15.94 31.17 -22.99
C ASP A 265 -16.16 29.67 -22.81
N GLN A 266 -16.03 28.96 -23.93
CA GLN A 266 -16.03 27.50 -24.03
C GLN A 266 -14.79 26.96 -23.31
N TYR A 267 -14.96 26.48 -22.08
CA TYR A 267 -14.12 25.41 -21.59
C TYR A 267 -14.43 24.18 -22.45
N THR A 268 -13.49 23.83 -23.33
CA THR A 268 -13.54 22.56 -24.04
C THR A 268 -13.25 21.47 -23.02
N ASP A 269 -14.33 20.85 -22.53
CA ASP A 269 -14.26 19.53 -21.93
C ASP A 269 -13.49 18.63 -22.90
N PHE A 270 -12.28 18.21 -22.51
CA PHE A 270 -11.63 17.06 -23.12
C PHE A 270 -12.49 15.84 -22.78
N ILE A 271 -13.51 15.62 -23.61
CA ILE A 271 -14.27 14.37 -23.61
C ILE A 271 -13.28 13.30 -24.08
N GLU A 272 -12.77 12.52 -23.12
CA GLU A 272 -12.10 11.25 -23.42
C GLU A 272 -13.00 10.48 -24.39
N PRO A 273 -12.46 9.90 -25.49
CA PRO A 273 -13.26 9.02 -26.33
C PRO A 273 -13.84 7.91 -25.45
N PRO A 274 -15.09 7.48 -25.69
CA PRO A 274 -15.73 6.49 -24.84
C PRO A 274 -14.87 5.24 -24.81
N ARG A 275 -14.32 4.93 -23.62
CA ARG A 275 -13.76 3.61 -23.33
C ARG A 275 -14.86 2.59 -23.66
N ASN A 276 -14.51 1.45 -24.26
CA ASN A 276 -15.41 0.30 -24.24
C ASN A 276 -15.47 -0.21 -22.78
N GLU A 277 -16.18 0.52 -21.93
CA GLU A 277 -16.37 0.24 -20.51
C GLU A 277 -17.32 -0.95 -20.39
N GLY A 278 -16.77 -2.17 -20.27
CA GLY A 278 -17.61 -3.34 -20.02
C GLY A 278 -16.91 -4.69 -19.93
N ASP A 279 -15.79 -4.88 -20.64
CA ASP A 279 -15.30 -6.25 -20.91
C ASP A 279 -14.00 -6.66 -20.20
N GLU A 280 -13.29 -5.75 -19.54
CA GLU A 280 -11.99 -6.07 -18.92
C GLU A 280 -11.83 -5.57 -17.48
N ASP A 281 -11.04 -6.31 -16.69
CA ASP A 281 -10.77 -6.01 -15.29
C ASP A 281 -9.83 -4.79 -15.15
N GLY A 282 -10.19 -3.86 -14.26
CA GLY A 282 -9.36 -2.73 -13.84
C GLY A 282 -8.38 -3.18 -12.77
N ILE A 283 -7.28 -3.80 -13.21
CA ILE A 283 -6.36 -4.54 -12.35
C ILE A 283 -5.38 -3.59 -11.64
N THR A 284 -5.81 -3.13 -10.46
CA THR A 284 -4.96 -2.58 -9.40
C THR A 284 -4.80 -3.56 -8.24
N ASP A 285 -5.16 -4.82 -8.50
CA ASP A 285 -5.43 -5.84 -7.52
C ASP A 285 -4.16 -6.42 -6.85
N THR A 286 -4.30 -6.72 -5.57
CA THR A 286 -3.36 -7.47 -4.73
C THR A 286 -4.12 -8.67 -4.16
N ILE A 287 -3.45 -9.82 -4.03
CA ILE A 287 -4.03 -10.98 -3.33
C ILE A 287 -3.60 -10.96 -1.87
N GLY A 288 -4.47 -11.43 -0.97
CA GLY A 288 -4.17 -11.47 0.46
C GLY A 288 -4.91 -12.58 1.18
N ALA A 289 -4.33 -13.05 2.27
CA ALA A 289 -4.88 -14.12 3.10
C ALA A 289 -4.62 -13.87 4.59
N ILE A 290 -5.60 -14.23 5.43
CA ILE A 290 -5.50 -14.26 6.89
C ILE A 290 -5.96 -15.63 7.37
N ALA A 291 -5.17 -16.31 8.19
CA ALA A 291 -5.50 -17.61 8.76
C ALA A 291 -5.43 -17.60 10.28
N ILE A 292 -6.26 -18.44 10.90
CA ILE A 292 -6.20 -18.80 12.32
C ILE A 292 -6.10 -20.32 12.41
N ASP A 293 -5.05 -20.81 13.06
CA ASP A 293 -4.86 -22.26 13.26
C ASP A 293 -5.60 -22.81 14.49
N CYS A 294 -5.55 -24.13 14.64
CA CYS A 294 -6.19 -24.84 15.75
C CYS A 294 -5.53 -24.59 17.12
N TYR A 295 -4.45 -23.81 17.15
CA TYR A 295 -3.80 -23.33 18.38
C TYR A 295 -4.20 -21.87 18.69
N GLY A 296 -5.02 -21.25 17.84
CA GLY A 296 -5.45 -19.85 17.98
C GLY A 296 -4.41 -18.83 17.51
N ASN A 297 -3.36 -19.25 16.81
CA ASN A 297 -2.37 -18.33 16.24
C ASN A 297 -2.90 -17.69 14.97
N VAL A 298 -2.70 -16.39 14.82
CA VAL A 298 -3.06 -15.63 13.62
C VAL A 298 -1.84 -15.47 12.71
N ALA A 299 -2.03 -15.60 11.41
CA ALA A 299 -1.03 -15.21 10.42
C ALA A 299 -1.70 -14.50 9.25
N ALA A 300 -0.96 -13.62 8.58
CA ALA A 300 -1.45 -12.92 7.41
C ALA A 300 -0.36 -12.74 6.37
N GLY A 301 -0.75 -12.59 5.11
CA GLY A 301 0.18 -12.29 4.03
C GLY A 301 -0.52 -11.70 2.81
N SER A 302 0.27 -11.01 2.00
CA SER A 302 -0.17 -10.39 0.74
C SER A 302 0.89 -10.61 -0.35
N SER A 303 0.47 -10.63 -1.61
CA SER A 303 1.35 -10.72 -2.78
C SER A 303 0.78 -9.92 -3.95
N SER A 304 1.64 -9.25 -4.73
CA SER A 304 1.24 -8.41 -5.86
C SER A 304 2.33 -8.32 -6.94
N GLY A 305 1.92 -8.18 -8.20
CA GLY A 305 2.77 -7.74 -9.31
C GLY A 305 2.95 -6.22 -9.38
N GLY A 306 2.16 -5.46 -8.62
CA GLY A 306 2.14 -4.00 -8.67
C GLY A 306 1.36 -3.46 -9.87
N ILE A 307 1.55 -2.16 -10.14
CA ILE A 307 0.86 -1.46 -11.23
C ILE A 307 1.44 -1.86 -12.59
N GLY A 308 0.58 -1.83 -13.61
CA GLY A 308 0.99 -1.97 -15.00
C GLY A 308 2.00 -0.90 -15.42
N MET A 309 2.93 -1.28 -16.30
CA MET A 309 3.92 -0.35 -16.86
C MET A 309 4.80 0.34 -15.80
N LYS A 310 4.89 -0.22 -14.59
CA LYS A 310 5.71 0.36 -13.53
C LYS A 310 7.16 0.47 -13.97
N HIS A 311 7.83 1.52 -13.49
CA HIS A 311 9.27 1.59 -13.57
C HIS A 311 9.89 0.41 -12.80
N ARG A 312 10.91 -0.22 -13.38
CA ARG A 312 11.63 -1.31 -12.74
C ARG A 312 12.16 -0.88 -11.36
N GLY A 313 12.00 -1.75 -10.36
CA GLY A 313 12.36 -1.49 -8.98
C GLY A 313 11.30 -0.74 -8.16
N ARG A 314 10.14 -0.39 -8.73
CA ARG A 314 9.01 0.18 -7.97
C ARG A 314 8.42 -0.89 -7.05
N ILE A 315 8.42 -0.60 -5.76
CA ILE A 315 7.90 -1.45 -4.69
C ILE A 315 6.55 -0.90 -4.23
N GLY A 316 5.54 -1.77 -4.16
CA GLY A 316 4.20 -1.47 -3.66
C GLY A 316 3.95 -1.97 -2.23
N PRO A 317 2.73 -1.72 -1.71
CA PRO A 317 2.31 -2.11 -0.36
C PRO A 317 2.55 -3.56 0.03
N ALA A 318 2.42 -4.50 -0.91
CA ALA A 318 2.51 -5.92 -0.62
C ALA A 318 3.90 -6.34 -0.09
N ALA A 319 4.96 -5.56 -0.33
CA ALA A 319 6.29 -5.78 0.25
C ALA A 319 6.54 -5.00 1.55
N LEU A 320 5.67 -4.03 1.86
CA LEU A 320 5.86 -3.10 2.95
C LEU A 320 5.11 -3.60 4.19
N ILE A 321 5.88 -4.07 5.16
CA ILE A 321 5.39 -4.58 6.45
C ILE A 321 4.60 -3.48 7.17
N GLY A 322 3.39 -3.81 7.62
CA GLY A 322 2.48 -2.86 8.28
C GLY A 322 1.68 -1.98 7.31
N ILE A 323 1.96 -2.02 6.01
CA ILE A 323 1.25 -1.23 5.00
C ILE A 323 0.33 -2.13 4.17
N GLY A 324 0.86 -3.20 3.56
CA GLY A 324 0.08 -4.20 2.81
C GLY A 324 -0.51 -5.30 3.70
N THR A 325 0.19 -5.62 4.79
CA THR A 325 -0.16 -6.67 5.74
C THR A 325 0.24 -6.25 7.14
N ALA A 326 -0.66 -6.38 8.11
CA ALA A 326 -0.39 -6.14 9.52
C ALA A 326 -0.98 -7.26 10.39
N VAL A 327 -0.29 -7.60 11.49
CA VAL A 327 -0.79 -8.48 12.55
C VAL A 327 -0.44 -7.84 13.88
N ILE A 328 -1.47 -7.54 14.68
CA ILE A 328 -1.35 -7.18 16.09
C ILE A 328 -1.35 -8.49 16.88
N PRO A 329 -0.23 -8.85 17.54
CA PRO A 329 -0.10 -10.08 18.30
C PRO A 329 -0.97 -10.04 19.55
N VAL A 330 -1.25 -11.22 20.12
CA VAL A 330 -1.93 -11.32 21.41
C VAL A 330 -1.05 -10.77 22.53
N ASP A 331 -1.57 -9.83 23.31
CA ASP A 331 -0.94 -9.42 24.57
C ASP A 331 -1.21 -10.51 25.64
N PRO A 332 -0.17 -11.08 26.28
CA PRO A 332 -0.34 -12.04 27.38
C PRO A 332 -1.18 -11.51 28.56
N LEU A 333 -1.25 -10.19 28.74
CA LEU A 333 -2.02 -9.53 29.79
C LEU A 333 -3.48 -9.25 29.39
N ASP A 334 -3.83 -9.38 28.10
CA ASP A 334 -5.20 -9.18 27.63
C ASP A 334 -6.08 -10.40 28.01
N PRO A 335 -7.10 -10.24 28.87
CA PRO A 335 -8.01 -11.33 29.23
C PRO A 335 -8.82 -11.87 28.03
N GLU A 336 -9.06 -11.04 27.02
CA GLU A 336 -9.80 -11.42 25.81
C GLU A 336 -8.92 -12.10 24.76
N GLN A 337 -7.59 -12.10 24.97
CA GLN A 337 -6.60 -12.70 24.09
C GLN A 337 -6.80 -12.25 22.63
N THR A 338 -6.98 -10.93 22.47
CA THR A 338 -7.32 -10.26 21.22
C THR A 338 -6.11 -10.23 20.31
N SER A 339 -6.34 -10.55 19.04
CA SER A 339 -5.38 -10.35 17.96
C SER A 339 -6.12 -9.90 16.72
N VAL A 340 -5.53 -8.97 15.97
CA VAL A 340 -6.12 -8.45 14.74
C VAL A 340 -5.13 -8.60 13.61
N ALA A 341 -5.59 -9.07 12.46
CA ALA A 341 -4.82 -9.05 11.22
C ALA A 341 -5.56 -8.25 10.16
N ALA A 342 -4.83 -7.56 9.29
CA ALA A 342 -5.38 -6.80 8.17
C ALA A 342 -4.51 -6.95 6.93
N VAL A 343 -5.16 -7.03 5.76
CA VAL A 343 -4.53 -7.04 4.43
C VAL A 343 -5.25 -6.04 3.51
N THR A 344 -4.50 -5.42 2.60
CA THR A 344 -4.99 -4.33 1.74
C THR A 344 -4.78 -4.61 0.24
N SER A 345 -5.58 -3.95 -0.59
CA SER A 345 -5.48 -3.91 -2.06
C SER A 345 -5.93 -2.54 -2.58
N GLY A 346 -5.40 -2.08 -3.71
CA GLY A 346 -5.78 -0.81 -4.35
C GLY A 346 -4.58 0.04 -4.76
N THR A 347 -4.75 1.37 -4.73
CA THR A 347 -3.72 2.33 -5.15
C THR A 347 -2.54 2.33 -4.20
N GLY A 348 -1.42 1.78 -4.66
CA GLY A 348 -0.27 1.47 -3.81
C GLY A 348 0.33 2.68 -3.09
N GLU A 349 0.46 3.79 -3.77
CA GLU A 349 1.05 5.03 -3.26
C GLU A 349 0.21 5.64 -2.13
N HIS A 350 -1.13 5.58 -2.24
CA HIS A 350 -2.05 6.05 -1.20
C HIS A 350 -2.10 5.11 0.01
N ILE A 351 -2.11 3.80 -0.25
CA ILE A 351 -2.04 2.77 0.81
C ILE A 351 -0.74 2.92 1.61
N GLY A 352 0.38 3.16 0.92
CA GLY A 352 1.68 3.43 1.53
C GLY A 352 1.67 4.66 2.42
N THR A 353 1.11 5.75 1.91
CA THR A 353 1.08 7.04 2.62
C THR A 353 0.22 6.99 3.89
N THR A 354 -0.84 6.20 3.90
CA THR A 354 -1.83 6.12 5.00
C THR A 354 -1.55 5.00 6.01
N LEU A 355 -0.48 4.22 5.80
CA LEU A 355 -0.15 3.03 6.61
C LEU A 355 -1.33 2.06 6.75
N ALA A 356 -2.09 1.90 5.67
CA ALA A 356 -3.47 1.44 5.72
C ALA A 356 -3.70 0.13 6.51
N ALA A 357 -2.88 -0.91 6.35
CA ALA A 357 -3.08 -2.15 7.09
C ALA A 357 -2.90 -1.97 8.61
N SER A 358 -1.88 -1.24 9.06
CA SER A 358 -1.65 -0.99 10.49
C SER A 358 -2.73 -0.08 11.09
N THR A 359 -3.12 0.97 10.36
CA THR A 359 -4.22 1.85 10.77
C THR A 359 -5.50 1.05 10.93
N CYS A 360 -5.89 0.25 9.92
CA CYS A 360 -7.07 -0.61 10.00
C CYS A 360 -7.00 -1.61 11.16
N ALA A 361 -5.87 -2.32 11.32
CA ALA A 361 -5.71 -3.27 12.41
C ALA A 361 -5.85 -2.59 13.78
N THR A 362 -5.31 -1.39 13.93
CA THR A 362 -5.37 -0.60 15.17
C THR A 362 -6.80 -0.14 15.48
N ARG A 363 -7.50 0.44 14.50
CA ARG A 363 -8.91 0.86 14.64
C ARG A 363 -9.82 -0.30 15.06
N ILE A 364 -9.64 -1.48 14.46
CA ILE A 364 -10.41 -2.69 14.79
C ILE A 364 -10.01 -3.26 16.16
N TYR A 365 -8.73 -3.19 16.53
CA TYR A 365 -8.25 -3.67 17.83
C TYR A 365 -8.87 -2.87 18.98
N TYR A 366 -8.79 -1.55 18.92
CA TYR A 366 -9.32 -0.65 19.95
C TYR A 366 -10.82 -0.37 19.81
N SER A 367 -11.42 -0.74 18.68
CA SER A 367 -12.82 -0.42 18.35
C SER A 367 -13.05 1.09 18.41
N ASP A 368 -12.20 1.84 17.69
CA ASP A 368 -12.19 3.29 17.71
C ASP A 368 -12.17 3.92 16.31
N ARG A 369 -12.44 5.22 16.27
CA ARG A 369 -12.24 6.08 15.09
C ARG A 369 -11.80 7.48 15.49
N GLU A 370 -11.31 8.26 14.52
CA GLU A 370 -11.04 9.68 14.70
C GLU A 370 -12.30 10.54 14.53
N ASP A 371 -12.54 11.43 15.49
CA ASP A 371 -13.58 12.46 15.47
C ASP A 371 -13.15 13.71 14.67
N GLU A 372 -14.06 14.64 14.39
CA GLU A 372 -13.77 15.86 13.61
C GLU A 372 -12.65 16.74 14.19
N ASN A 373 -12.33 16.57 15.48
CA ASN A 373 -11.29 17.32 16.18
C ASN A 373 -9.94 16.57 16.21
N GLY A 374 -9.86 15.37 15.62
CA GLY A 374 -8.67 14.50 15.64
C GLY A 374 -8.49 13.73 16.96
N MET A 375 -9.51 13.69 17.81
CA MET A 375 -9.53 12.83 19.00
C MET A 375 -10.12 11.47 18.66
N THR A 376 -9.79 10.48 19.50
CA THR A 376 -10.25 9.11 19.32
C THR A 376 -11.55 8.88 20.09
N GLU A 377 -12.57 8.35 19.41
CA GLU A 377 -13.84 7.95 20.03
C GLU A 377 -14.11 6.45 19.84
N ASN A 378 -14.70 5.83 20.88
CA ASN A 378 -15.06 4.41 20.84
C ASN A 378 -16.31 4.21 19.99
N VAL A 379 -16.26 3.24 19.08
CA VAL A 379 -17.33 2.90 18.13
C VAL A 379 -17.40 1.39 17.94
N THR A 380 -18.37 0.89 17.15
CA THR A 380 -18.36 -0.52 16.76
C THR A 380 -17.25 -0.79 15.74
N GLU A 381 -16.79 -2.03 15.63
CA GLU A 381 -15.80 -2.43 14.63
C GLU A 381 -16.27 -2.15 13.18
N GLU A 382 -17.57 -2.27 12.91
CA GLU A 382 -18.13 -1.92 11.60
C GLU A 382 -18.04 -0.42 11.30
N GLU A 383 -18.20 0.44 12.30
CA GLU A 383 -18.02 1.88 12.17
C GLU A 383 -16.54 2.26 12.09
N ALA A 384 -15.68 1.57 12.85
CA ALA A 384 -14.23 1.76 12.87
C ALA A 384 -13.62 1.50 11.48
N ILE A 385 -13.92 0.35 10.85
CA ILE A 385 -13.37 0.03 9.53
C ILE A 385 -13.92 0.95 8.43
N LYS A 386 -15.18 1.38 8.55
CA LYS A 386 -15.78 2.33 7.61
C LYS A 386 -15.10 3.69 7.72
N SER A 387 -14.93 4.19 8.93
CA SER A 387 -14.24 5.44 9.21
C SER A 387 -12.78 5.39 8.78
N MET A 388 -12.12 4.23 8.91
CA MET A 388 -10.75 4.07 8.43
C MET A 388 -10.65 4.28 6.92
N VAL A 389 -11.61 3.80 6.12
CA VAL A 389 -11.61 4.03 4.67
C VAL A 389 -12.07 5.46 4.34
N ASP A 390 -13.18 5.93 4.92
CA ASP A 390 -13.77 7.22 4.57
C ASP A 390 -12.94 8.41 5.07
N LYS A 391 -12.26 8.27 6.20
CA LYS A 391 -11.55 9.36 6.87
C LYS A 391 -10.05 9.15 6.88
N ASP A 392 -9.56 8.10 7.55
CA ASP A 392 -8.10 7.87 7.67
C ASP A 392 -7.43 7.70 6.30
N PHE A 393 -8.16 7.18 5.29
CA PHE A 393 -7.68 7.03 3.92
C PHE A 393 -8.14 8.16 2.98
N MET A 394 -9.44 8.34 2.75
CA MET A 394 -9.92 9.28 1.72
C MET A 394 -9.69 10.76 2.06
N GLU A 395 -9.77 11.13 3.34
CA GLU A 395 -9.52 12.52 3.77
C GLU A 395 -8.04 12.80 4.05
N HIS A 396 -7.19 11.77 4.01
CA HIS A 396 -5.75 11.94 4.22
C HIS A 396 -5.18 12.95 3.20
N PRO A 397 -4.41 13.97 3.63
CA PRO A 397 -3.93 15.03 2.74
C PRO A 397 -3.20 14.51 1.49
N GLY A 398 -2.37 13.48 1.66
CA GLY A 398 -1.64 12.83 0.56
C GLY A 398 -2.50 12.04 -0.42
N VAL A 399 -3.75 11.72 -0.06
CA VAL A 399 -4.73 11.06 -0.93
C VAL A 399 -5.66 12.09 -1.55
N LYS A 400 -6.26 12.95 -0.72
CA LYS A 400 -7.22 13.99 -1.12
C LYS A 400 -6.66 15.01 -2.12
N HIS A 401 -5.37 15.35 -1.99
CA HIS A 401 -4.71 16.31 -2.88
C HIS A 401 -3.87 15.63 -3.98
N SER A 402 -4.04 14.31 -4.16
CA SER A 402 -3.36 13.57 -5.22
C SER A 402 -4.11 13.66 -6.55
N HIS A 403 -3.37 13.59 -7.65
CA HIS A 403 -3.95 13.44 -8.99
C HIS A 403 -4.33 11.99 -9.33
N CYS A 404 -3.84 11.02 -8.54
CA CYS A 404 -4.15 9.61 -8.73
C CYS A 404 -5.53 9.27 -8.16
N GLU A 405 -6.22 8.30 -8.76
CA GLU A 405 -7.49 7.79 -8.22
C GLU A 405 -7.26 7.10 -6.87
N ALA A 406 -8.04 7.51 -5.87
CA ALA A 406 -7.99 6.95 -4.53
C ALA A 406 -8.80 5.67 -4.44
N ALA A 407 -8.13 4.52 -4.47
CA ALA A 407 -8.74 3.20 -4.41
C ALA A 407 -8.15 2.36 -3.28
N ILE A 408 -9.00 1.77 -2.46
CA ILE A 408 -8.63 0.86 -1.38
C ILE A 408 -9.72 -0.17 -1.14
N GLY A 409 -9.28 -1.40 -0.88
CA GLY A 409 -10.04 -2.42 -0.18
C GLY A 409 -9.20 -2.99 0.96
N VAL A 410 -9.85 -3.25 2.08
CA VAL A 410 -9.23 -3.80 3.29
C VAL A 410 -10.05 -4.98 3.79
N MET A 411 -9.36 -6.07 4.12
CA MET A 411 -9.93 -7.22 4.81
C MET A 411 -9.22 -7.37 6.16
N ALA A 412 -9.98 -7.35 7.24
CA ALA A 412 -9.47 -7.47 8.60
C ALA A 412 -10.17 -8.61 9.36
N VAL A 413 -9.44 -9.25 10.26
CA VAL A 413 -9.97 -10.30 11.13
C VAL A 413 -9.59 -10.00 12.57
N LYS A 414 -10.59 -9.86 13.43
CA LYS A 414 -10.44 -9.76 14.89
C LYS A 414 -10.69 -11.13 15.51
N LYS A 415 -9.67 -11.72 16.11
CA LYS A 415 -9.75 -12.94 16.91
C LYS A 415 -9.83 -12.53 18.37
N MET A 416 -10.84 -13.02 19.07
CA MET A 416 -11.01 -12.88 20.51
C MET A 416 -11.23 -14.25 21.14
N LYS A 417 -11.33 -14.33 22.46
CA LYS A 417 -11.69 -15.57 23.17
C LYS A 417 -13.11 -16.05 22.85
N GLU A 418 -14.02 -15.15 22.49
CA GLU A 418 -15.42 -15.50 22.18
C GLU A 418 -15.62 -16.03 20.75
N GLY A 419 -14.75 -15.65 19.81
CA GLY A 419 -14.90 -16.03 18.41
C GLY A 419 -13.99 -15.25 17.46
N LEU A 420 -14.31 -15.39 16.18
CA LEU A 420 -13.61 -14.81 15.04
C LEU A 420 -14.55 -13.86 14.29
N TYR A 421 -14.10 -12.65 14.03
CA TYR A 421 -14.86 -11.62 13.34
C TYR A 421 -14.12 -11.21 12.08
N LEU A 422 -14.70 -11.48 10.92
CA LEU A 422 -14.24 -10.95 9.64
C LEU A 422 -14.93 -9.61 9.38
N PHE A 423 -14.15 -8.63 8.95
CA PHE A 423 -14.60 -7.35 8.43
C PHE A 423 -13.94 -7.08 7.09
N PHE A 424 -14.66 -6.46 6.17
CA PHE A 424 -14.07 -5.88 4.97
C PHE A 424 -14.76 -4.57 4.63
N CYS A 425 -14.00 -3.64 4.04
CA CYS A 425 -14.50 -2.37 3.53
C CYS A 425 -13.70 -1.98 2.28
N HIS A 426 -14.35 -1.40 1.29
CA HIS A 426 -13.68 -0.89 0.09
C HIS A 426 -14.44 0.28 -0.55
N ASN A 427 -13.72 1.14 -1.26
CA ASN A 427 -14.31 2.21 -2.08
C ASN A 427 -14.22 1.92 -3.60
N THR A 428 -13.61 0.79 -3.97
CA THR A 428 -13.49 0.30 -5.36
C THR A 428 -14.81 -0.22 -5.89
N ASP A 429 -14.90 -0.42 -7.21
CA ASP A 429 -16.11 -0.99 -7.83
C ASP A 429 -16.49 -2.35 -7.27
N SER A 430 -15.47 -3.17 -6.99
CA SER A 430 -15.66 -4.54 -6.54
C SER A 430 -14.50 -5.06 -5.70
N PHE A 431 -14.78 -6.07 -4.87
CA PHE A 431 -13.82 -6.75 -4.02
C PHE A 431 -14.17 -8.25 -3.91
N ALA A 432 -13.33 -9.13 -4.46
CA ALA A 432 -13.52 -10.57 -4.46
C ALA A 432 -12.97 -11.21 -3.18
N LEU A 433 -13.82 -11.87 -2.40
CA LEU A 433 -13.51 -12.39 -1.07
C LEU A 433 -13.98 -13.84 -0.90
N ALA A 434 -13.29 -14.63 -0.08
CA ALA A 434 -13.82 -15.87 0.46
C ALA A 434 -13.46 -16.08 1.93
N SER A 435 -14.36 -16.72 2.67
CA SER A 435 -14.16 -17.12 4.06
C SER A 435 -14.54 -18.57 4.27
N MET A 436 -13.76 -19.29 5.07
CA MET A 436 -14.06 -20.66 5.45
C MET A 436 -13.60 -20.93 6.88
N THR A 437 -14.50 -21.44 7.72
CA THR A 437 -14.14 -21.99 9.04
C THR A 437 -14.05 -23.51 8.97
N SER A 438 -13.46 -24.14 9.99
CA SER A 438 -13.39 -25.61 10.10
C SER A 438 -14.77 -26.28 10.08
N GLU A 439 -15.80 -25.57 10.54
CA GLU A 439 -17.19 -26.03 10.59
C GLU A 439 -17.91 -25.93 9.24
N ASP A 440 -17.43 -25.07 8.35
CA ASP A 440 -18.02 -24.92 7.02
C ASP A 440 -17.72 -26.16 6.16
N LYS A 441 -18.74 -26.60 5.41
CA LYS A 441 -18.57 -27.66 4.40
C LYS A 441 -17.83 -27.17 3.15
N MET A 442 -17.98 -25.87 2.83
CA MET A 442 -17.39 -25.22 1.66
C MET A 442 -17.14 -23.74 1.95
N PRO A 443 -16.18 -23.09 1.27
CA PRO A 443 -15.97 -21.65 1.40
C PRO A 443 -17.21 -20.85 1.02
N ARG A 444 -17.44 -19.74 1.73
CA ARG A 444 -18.39 -18.71 1.33
C ARG A 444 -17.66 -17.65 0.54
N CYS A 445 -17.95 -17.55 -0.75
CA CYS A 445 -17.35 -16.57 -1.65
C CYS A 445 -18.34 -15.43 -1.91
N VAL A 446 -17.84 -14.21 -1.98
CA VAL A 446 -18.63 -12.99 -2.20
C VAL A 446 -17.85 -12.08 -3.15
N MET A 447 -18.51 -11.64 -4.22
CA MET A 447 -18.08 -10.48 -4.98
C MET A 447 -18.80 -9.28 -4.39
N SER A 448 -18.13 -8.53 -3.51
CA SER A 448 -18.68 -7.29 -2.99
C SER A 448 -18.65 -6.25 -4.09
N ARG A 449 -19.75 -5.54 -4.35
CA ARG A 449 -19.83 -4.47 -5.34
C ARG A 449 -20.42 -3.22 -4.70
N ARG A 450 -19.89 -2.04 -5.06
CA ARG A 450 -20.44 -0.78 -4.53
C ARG A 450 -21.81 -0.49 -5.15
N PRO A 451 -22.79 -0.02 -4.35
CA PRO A 451 -24.13 0.27 -4.85
C PRO A 451 -24.19 1.54 -5.70
N ARG A 452 -23.33 2.53 -5.40
CA ARG A 452 -23.23 3.81 -6.13
C ARG A 452 -21.78 4.28 -6.18
N GLN A 453 -21.39 4.99 -7.24
CA GLN A 453 -20.10 5.67 -7.32
C GLN A 453 -19.94 6.68 -6.16
N GLY A 454 -18.75 6.77 -5.60
CA GLY A 454 -18.43 7.64 -4.46
C GLY A 454 -18.90 7.12 -3.09
N THR A 455 -19.42 5.89 -3.00
CA THR A 455 -19.79 5.26 -1.72
C THR A 455 -18.86 4.12 -1.37
N THR A 456 -18.67 3.88 -0.07
CA THR A 456 -17.97 2.70 0.44
C THR A 456 -18.93 1.53 0.61
N ALA A 457 -18.46 0.33 0.31
CA ALA A 457 -19.15 -0.93 0.58
C ALA A 457 -18.41 -1.68 1.67
N GLN A 458 -19.17 -2.26 2.60
CA GLN A 458 -18.63 -3.00 3.73
C GLN A 458 -19.43 -4.27 4.00
N GLY A 459 -18.81 -5.21 4.68
CA GLY A 459 -19.47 -6.41 5.17
C GLY A 459 -18.59 -7.16 6.16
N GLY A 460 -19.11 -8.26 6.66
CA GLY A 460 -18.41 -9.04 7.65
C GLY A 460 -19.08 -10.38 7.94
N ARG A 461 -18.42 -11.17 8.77
CA ARG A 461 -18.92 -12.47 9.21
C ARG A 461 -18.40 -12.78 10.61
N PHE A 462 -19.33 -13.01 11.53
CA PHE A 462 -19.00 -13.51 12.85
C PHE A 462 -19.08 -15.04 12.91
N SER A 463 -18.09 -15.66 13.55
CA SER A 463 -18.02 -17.10 13.83
C SER A 463 -17.69 -17.32 15.30
N ARG A 464 -18.65 -17.86 16.07
CA ARG A 464 -18.51 -18.07 17.51
C ARG A 464 -17.87 -19.43 17.81
N TYR A 465 -16.96 -19.49 18.78
CA TYR A 465 -16.48 -20.80 19.26
C TYR A 465 -17.61 -21.54 19.98
N ARG A 466 -17.64 -22.87 19.84
CA ARG A 466 -18.52 -23.70 20.66
C ARG A 466 -18.00 -23.67 22.10
N ARG A 467 -18.90 -23.41 23.04
CA ARG A 467 -18.61 -23.44 24.48
C ARG A 467 -18.67 -24.88 25.01
#